data_AF-A0A4Y2FVN4-F1
#
_entry.id   AF-A0A4Y2FVN4-F1
#
_cell.length_a   1.000
_cell.length_b   1.000
_cell.length_c   1.000
_cell.angle_alpha   90.00
_cell.angle_beta   90.00
_cell.angle_gamma   90.00
#
_symmetry.space_group_name_H-M   'P 1'
#
loop_
_entity.id
_entity.type
_entity.pdbx_description
1 polymer ?
#
loop_
_entity_poly.entity_id
_entity_poly.type
_entity_poly.pdbx_seq_one_letter_code
_entity_poly.pdbx_strand_id
1 'polypeptide(L)'
;MDDPTVHGALGKSIAQVYTIEFQKRGLPHAHILIVLRAADKFSTSEHIDKFVHAEILSSTENLRLHEIVTKCLMHGPCGIDNPGEPCMKAGQCKNMFPKEFRTETTMNMSVYPLYRRCPSDTTFVRGKEMYNRFVVPYNPYLLLKYNAHINIEVCTSLHVVKYIYKYIYKGFDCANMVLSAGQVQYNEIANYINARYVSAPEAM
;
A
#
# COMPACT_ATOMS: atom_id res chain seq x y z
N MET A 1 12.25 -3.00 -8.75
CA MET A 1 11.84 -3.55 -7.45
C MET A 1 11.67 -5.03 -7.70
N ASP A 2 12.75 -5.78 -7.49
CA ASP A 2 12.90 -7.11 -8.10
C ASP A 2 12.42 -8.20 -7.15
N ASP A 3 12.28 -7.91 -5.85
CA ASP A 3 11.86 -8.90 -4.87
C ASP A 3 10.52 -9.56 -5.13
N PRO A 4 9.43 -8.82 -5.36
CA PRO A 4 8.14 -9.45 -5.49
C PRO A 4 7.96 -10.16 -6.84
N THR A 5 8.87 -9.97 -7.80
CA THR A 5 8.72 -10.48 -9.18
C THR A 5 9.85 -11.38 -9.65
N VAL A 6 11.12 -11.01 -9.42
CA VAL A 6 12.32 -11.77 -9.74
C VAL A 6 12.68 -12.74 -8.61
N HIS A 7 12.67 -12.27 -7.36
CA HIS A 7 13.04 -13.12 -6.21
C HIS A 7 11.86 -13.87 -5.60
N GLY A 8 10.64 -13.65 -6.11
CA GLY A 8 9.46 -14.41 -5.71
C GLY A 8 9.04 -14.20 -4.26
N ALA A 9 9.27 -13.00 -3.69
CA ALA A 9 8.92 -12.69 -2.30
C ALA A 9 7.42 -12.87 -1.97
N LEU A 10 6.55 -12.91 -3.00
CA LEU A 10 5.12 -13.17 -2.90
C LEU A 10 4.69 -14.43 -3.69
N GLY A 11 5.65 -15.26 -4.11
CA GLY A 11 5.46 -16.37 -5.04
C GLY A 11 5.90 -16.05 -6.47
N LYS A 12 5.88 -17.05 -7.36
CA LYS A 12 6.33 -16.88 -8.75
C LYS A 12 5.36 -16.01 -9.56
N SER A 13 5.84 -14.86 -10.04
CA SER A 13 5.08 -13.98 -10.93
C SER A 13 5.11 -14.45 -12.39
N ILE A 14 4.02 -14.21 -13.11
CA ILE A 14 3.92 -14.42 -14.57
C ILE A 14 3.75 -13.10 -15.34
N ALA A 15 3.25 -12.06 -14.67
CA ALA A 15 3.16 -10.72 -15.21
C ALA A 15 3.18 -9.68 -14.08
N GLN A 16 3.62 -8.47 -14.42
CA GLN A 16 3.55 -7.31 -13.55
C GLN A 16 3.16 -6.09 -14.36
N VAL A 17 2.38 -5.20 -13.74
CA VAL A 17 2.09 -3.88 -14.29
C VAL A 17 2.21 -2.88 -13.14
N TYR A 18 2.86 -1.75 -13.39
CA TYR A 18 2.99 -0.72 -12.36
C TYR A 18 2.85 0.68 -12.96
N THR A 19 2.38 1.60 -12.13
CA THR A 19 2.34 3.03 -12.41
C THR A 19 2.96 3.77 -11.24
N ILE A 20 3.74 4.81 -11.53
CA ILE A 20 4.33 5.70 -10.53
C ILE A 20 3.55 7.01 -10.57
N GLU A 21 2.89 7.34 -9.47
CA GLU A 21 2.26 8.63 -9.25
C GLU A 21 3.14 9.46 -8.31
N PHE A 22 3.18 10.78 -8.50
CA PHE A 22 3.87 11.67 -7.58
C PHE A 22 2.84 12.27 -6.63
N GLN A 23 2.87 11.85 -5.37
CA GLN A 23 1.97 12.40 -4.36
C GLN A 23 2.31 13.87 -4.09
N LYS A 24 1.37 14.61 -3.49
CA LYS A 24 1.60 16.00 -3.05
C LYS A 24 2.92 16.06 -2.27
N ARG A 25 3.82 16.96 -2.67
CA ARG A 25 5.24 17.11 -2.23
C ARG A 25 6.28 16.33 -3.05
N GLY A 26 5.91 15.70 -4.16
CA GLY A 26 6.87 15.11 -5.12
C GLY A 26 7.44 13.75 -4.71
N LEU A 27 6.91 13.11 -3.67
CA LEU A 27 7.34 11.77 -3.29
C LEU A 27 6.73 10.74 -4.24
N PRO A 28 7.54 9.83 -4.81
CA PRO A 28 7.03 8.79 -5.70
C PRO A 28 6.19 7.78 -4.91
N HIS A 29 5.04 7.43 -5.47
CA HIS A 29 4.14 6.41 -4.96
C HIS A 29 3.86 5.42 -6.09
N ALA A 30 4.15 4.15 -5.85
CA ALA A 30 3.98 3.12 -6.86
C ALA A 30 2.72 2.30 -6.59
N HIS A 31 1.88 2.16 -7.61
CA HIS A 31 0.84 1.14 -7.68
C HIS A 31 1.40 -0.03 -8.48
N ILE A 32 1.55 -1.20 -7.85
CA ILE A 32 2.13 -2.39 -8.48
C ILE A 32 1.10 -3.51 -8.43
N LEU A 33 0.69 -3.98 -9.60
CA LEU A 33 -0.14 -5.18 -9.76
C LEU A 33 0.73 -6.35 -10.18
N ILE A 34 0.65 -7.46 -9.44
CA ILE A 34 1.42 -8.68 -9.69
C ILE A 34 0.46 -9.82 -9.95
N VAL A 35 0.64 -10.48 -11.09
CA VAL A 35 -0.10 -11.68 -11.46
C VAL A 35 0.77 -12.88 -11.16
N LEU A 36 0.32 -13.71 -10.22
CA LEU A 36 1.02 -14.92 -9.79
C LEU A 36 0.66 -16.11 -10.68
N ARG A 37 1.62 -17.04 -10.83
CA ARG A 37 1.38 -18.35 -11.43
C ARG A 37 0.28 -19.07 -10.64
N ALA A 38 -0.52 -19.89 -11.32
CA ALA A 38 -1.64 -20.62 -10.71
C ALA A 38 -1.27 -21.40 -9.43
N ALA A 39 -0.08 -22.04 -9.41
CA ALA A 39 0.41 -22.80 -8.26
C ALA A 39 0.82 -21.92 -7.06
N ASP A 40 1.13 -20.65 -7.31
CA ASP A 40 1.58 -19.68 -6.32
C ASP A 40 0.44 -18.76 -5.85
N LYS A 41 -0.79 -18.95 -6.36
CA LYS A 41 -1.93 -18.12 -5.99
C LYS A 41 -2.30 -18.28 -4.52
N PHE A 42 -2.74 -17.17 -3.93
CA PHE A 42 -3.31 -17.12 -2.59
C PHE A 42 -4.73 -17.72 -2.56
N SER A 43 -4.80 -19.05 -2.66
CA SER A 43 -6.07 -19.79 -2.72
C SER A 43 -6.63 -20.19 -1.35
N THR A 44 -5.83 -20.10 -0.27
CA THR A 44 -6.27 -20.45 1.09
C THR A 44 -5.85 -19.37 2.10
N SER A 45 -6.58 -19.30 3.21
CA SER A 45 -6.30 -18.43 4.36
C SER A 45 -4.89 -18.65 4.91
N GLU A 46 -4.48 -19.92 5.06
CA GLU A 46 -3.17 -20.27 5.62
C GLU A 46 -2.05 -19.85 4.67
N HIS A 47 -2.30 -19.88 3.35
CA HIS A 47 -1.32 -19.38 2.40
C HIS A 47 -1.22 -17.85 2.48
N ILE A 48 -2.33 -17.13 2.64
CA ILE A 48 -2.31 -15.67 2.83
C ILE A 48 -1.57 -15.29 4.10
N ASP A 49 -1.87 -15.94 5.22
CA ASP A 49 -1.30 -15.61 6.54
C ASP A 49 0.21 -15.84 6.61
N LYS A 50 0.79 -16.62 5.70
CA LYS A 50 2.25 -16.75 5.56
C LYS A 50 2.92 -15.51 4.96
N PHE A 51 2.19 -14.70 4.21
CA PHE A 51 2.75 -13.59 3.43
C PHE A 51 2.17 -12.23 3.80
N VAL A 52 0.93 -12.16 4.28
CA VAL A 52 0.23 -10.91 4.57
C VAL A 52 -0.28 -10.93 5.99
N HIS A 53 0.15 -9.92 6.75
CA HIS A 53 -0.25 -9.70 8.13
C HIS A 53 -1.02 -8.39 8.23
N ALA A 54 -1.94 -8.31 9.18
CA ALA A 54 -2.67 -7.09 9.51
C ALA A 54 -2.70 -6.84 11.02
N GLU A 55 -1.59 -7.16 11.69
CA GLU A 55 -1.44 -7.15 13.14
C GLU A 55 -0.15 -6.40 13.55
N ILE A 56 -0.20 -5.77 14.72
CA ILE A 56 0.95 -5.26 15.46
C ILE A 56 1.60 -6.49 16.08
N LEU A 57 2.78 -6.88 15.57
CA LEU A 57 3.55 -7.96 16.16
C LEU A 57 4.17 -7.48 17.48
N SER A 58 4.36 -8.40 18.43
CA SER A 58 4.97 -8.06 19.72
C SER A 58 6.39 -7.51 19.51
N SER A 59 6.74 -6.46 20.26
CA SER A 59 8.08 -5.89 20.26
C SER A 59 9.15 -6.87 20.73
N THR A 60 8.76 -7.92 21.47
CA THR A 60 9.65 -8.99 21.94
C THR A 60 10.04 -9.98 20.84
N GLU A 61 9.19 -10.16 19.83
CA GLU A 61 9.46 -11.08 18.71
C GLU A 61 10.32 -10.41 17.64
N ASN A 62 9.97 -9.19 17.25
CA ASN A 62 10.71 -8.43 16.25
C ASN A 62 10.52 -6.92 16.43
N LEU A 63 11.39 -6.32 17.25
CA LEU A 63 11.37 -4.89 17.56
C LEU A 63 11.40 -4.02 16.30
N ARG A 64 12.25 -4.35 15.33
CA ARG A 64 12.39 -3.55 14.10
C ARG A 64 11.11 -3.57 13.26
N LEU A 65 10.49 -4.72 13.09
CA LEU A 65 9.23 -4.81 12.35
C LEU A 65 8.11 -4.09 13.10
N HIS A 66 8.04 -4.23 14.43
CA HIS A 66 7.10 -3.49 15.27
C HIS A 66 7.23 -1.97 15.07
N GLU A 67 8.44 -1.41 15.11
CA GLU A 67 8.70 0.01 14.87
C GLU A 67 8.24 0.47 13.47
N ILE A 68 8.49 -0.33 12.43
CA ILE A 68 8.08 0.00 11.06
C ILE A 68 6.56 -0.04 10.94
N VAL A 69 5.90 -1.08 11.47
CA VAL A 69 4.44 -1.24 11.41
C VAL A 69 3.75 -0.10 12.15
N THR A 70 4.17 0.18 13.39
CA THR A 70 3.58 1.25 14.21
C THR A 70 3.76 2.63 13.59
N LYS A 71 4.92 2.89 12.96
CA LYS A 71 5.22 4.17 12.31
C LYS A 71 4.53 4.34 10.96
N CYS A 72 4.52 3.30 10.13
CA CYS A 72 4.18 3.40 8.72
C CYS A 72 2.86 2.71 8.34
N LEU A 73 2.42 1.67 9.05
CA LEU A 73 1.28 0.84 8.63
C LEU A 73 0.05 1.02 9.53
N MET A 74 0.07 1.99 10.44
CA MET A 74 -1.09 2.32 11.26
C MET A 74 -1.97 3.34 10.55
N HIS A 75 -3.23 3.00 10.32
CA HIS A 75 -4.23 3.99 9.97
C HIS A 75 -4.41 4.95 11.16
N GLY A 76 -4.31 6.25 10.89
CA GLY A 76 -4.50 7.26 11.91
C GLY A 76 -5.92 7.22 12.50
N PRO A 77 -6.13 7.82 13.67
CA PRO A 77 -7.47 7.93 14.25
C PRO A 77 -8.37 8.69 13.28
N CYS A 78 -9.55 8.13 13.00
CA CYS A 78 -10.56 8.68 12.12
C CYS A 78 -11.95 8.29 12.63
N GLY A 79 -13.01 8.76 11.97
CA GLY A 79 -14.37 8.46 12.41
C GLY A 79 -14.81 9.45 13.47
N ILE A 80 -15.45 8.94 14.52
CA ILE A 80 -15.87 9.73 15.68
C ILE A 80 -14.66 10.40 16.34
N ASP A 81 -13.54 9.67 16.39
CA ASP A 81 -12.29 10.12 17.00
C ASP A 81 -11.63 11.30 16.29
N ASN A 82 -11.84 11.43 14.98
CA ASN A 82 -11.32 12.53 14.18
C ASN A 82 -12.11 12.65 12.86
N PRO A 83 -13.25 13.37 12.87
CA PRO A 83 -14.12 13.47 11.70
C PRO A 83 -13.54 14.33 10.56
N GLY A 84 -12.50 15.13 10.85
CA GLY A 84 -11.83 16.00 9.87
C GLY A 84 -10.76 15.33 9.01
N GLU A 85 -10.45 14.04 9.23
CA GLU A 85 -9.43 13.35 8.46
C GLU A 85 -9.79 13.24 6.97
N PRO A 86 -8.81 13.34 6.03
CA PRO A 86 -9.06 13.20 4.58
C PRO A 86 -9.59 11.82 4.17
N CYS A 87 -9.60 10.84 5.07
CA CYS A 87 -10.23 9.55 4.84
C CYS A 87 -11.74 9.56 5.05
N MET A 88 -12.29 10.56 5.72
CA MET A 88 -13.71 10.66 6.04
C MET A 88 -14.53 11.08 4.82
N LYS A 89 -15.62 10.37 4.56
CA LYS A 89 -16.63 10.71 3.54
C LYS A 89 -18.01 10.33 4.06
N ALA A 90 -18.93 11.28 4.06
CA ALA A 90 -20.31 11.08 4.56
C ALA A 90 -20.35 10.43 5.97
N GLY A 91 -19.48 10.87 6.87
CA GLY A 91 -19.41 10.36 8.26
C GLY A 91 -18.76 8.99 8.44
N GLN A 92 -18.27 8.35 7.36
CA GLN A 92 -17.59 7.06 7.43
C GLN A 92 -16.17 7.14 6.84
N CYS A 93 -15.25 6.33 7.36
CA CYS A 93 -13.93 6.20 6.76
C CYS A 93 -14.04 5.48 5.40
N LYS A 94 -13.51 6.10 4.33
CA LYS A 94 -13.49 5.54 2.96
C LYS A 94 -12.78 4.19 2.86
N ASN A 95 -11.88 3.91 3.79
CA ASN A 95 -11.13 2.65 3.89
C ASN A 95 -11.77 1.67 4.91
N MET A 96 -12.92 2.05 5.50
CA MET A 96 -13.68 1.30 6.49
C MET A 96 -12.89 0.94 7.76
N PHE A 97 -12.08 1.87 8.26
CA PHE A 97 -11.48 1.76 9.58
C PHE A 97 -12.42 2.32 10.67
N PRO A 98 -12.40 1.74 11.89
CA PRO A 98 -11.63 0.56 12.29
C PRO A 98 -12.20 -0.77 11.76
N LYS A 99 -11.34 -1.67 11.29
CA LYS A 99 -11.74 -3.02 10.83
C LYS A 99 -12.23 -3.88 11.98
N GLU A 100 -13.08 -4.88 11.75
CA GLU A 100 -13.48 -5.84 12.80
C GLU A 100 -12.29 -6.66 13.32
N PHE A 101 -12.33 -7.05 14.59
CA PHE A 101 -11.42 -8.06 15.11
C PHE A 101 -11.77 -9.44 14.53
N ARG A 102 -10.74 -10.25 14.26
CA ARG A 102 -10.88 -11.61 13.76
C ARG A 102 -9.73 -12.47 14.27
N THR A 103 -10.03 -13.69 14.68
CA THR A 103 -9.03 -14.67 15.13
C THR A 103 -8.41 -15.46 13.99
N GLU A 104 -9.00 -15.40 12.79
CA GLU A 104 -8.53 -16.08 11.59
C GLU A 104 -8.82 -15.26 10.33
N THR A 105 -8.01 -15.47 9.29
CA THR A 105 -8.27 -14.88 7.97
C THR A 105 -9.36 -15.67 7.27
N THR A 106 -10.37 -14.99 6.72
CA THR A 106 -11.40 -15.65 5.90
C THR A 106 -11.35 -15.20 4.45
N MET A 107 -11.48 -16.17 3.55
CA MET A 107 -11.55 -15.91 2.12
C MET A 107 -12.88 -15.22 1.79
N ASN A 108 -12.81 -14.01 1.24
CA ASN A 108 -13.96 -13.33 0.68
C ASN A 108 -13.85 -13.33 -0.84
N MET A 109 -14.54 -14.28 -1.48
CA MET A 109 -14.46 -14.51 -2.92
C MET A 109 -14.88 -13.31 -3.77
N SER A 110 -15.62 -12.36 -3.20
CA SER A 110 -16.14 -11.22 -3.96
C SER A 110 -15.23 -9.99 -3.92
N VAL A 111 -14.43 -9.79 -2.86
CA VAL A 111 -13.72 -8.52 -2.63
C VAL A 111 -12.24 -8.72 -2.29
N TYR A 112 -11.90 -8.68 -1.00
CA TYR A 112 -10.56 -8.86 -0.43
C TYR A 112 -10.70 -9.78 0.78
N PRO A 113 -9.70 -10.65 1.06
CA PRO A 113 -9.69 -11.44 2.28
C PRO A 113 -9.92 -10.59 3.53
N LEU A 114 -10.66 -11.14 4.48
CA LEU A 114 -10.85 -10.51 5.77
C LEU A 114 -9.74 -11.03 6.68
N TYR A 115 -8.65 -10.26 6.77
CA TYR A 115 -7.45 -10.66 7.50
C TYR A 115 -7.69 -10.83 9.00
N ARG A 116 -6.95 -11.76 9.60
CA ARG A 116 -6.82 -11.92 11.05
C ARG A 116 -6.34 -10.61 11.70
N ARG A 117 -7.00 -10.25 12.80
CA ARG A 117 -6.75 -9.08 13.66
C ARG A 117 -7.11 -9.46 15.10
N CYS A 118 -6.18 -10.07 15.82
CA CYS A 118 -6.38 -10.46 17.22
C CYS A 118 -6.48 -9.22 18.14
N PRO A 119 -7.29 -9.26 19.20
CA PRO A 119 -7.46 -8.12 20.12
C PRO A 119 -6.34 -7.95 21.15
N SER A 120 -5.28 -8.77 21.12
CA SER A 120 -4.23 -8.84 22.14
C SER A 120 -3.33 -7.60 22.20
N ASP A 121 -2.89 -7.11 21.05
CA ASP A 121 -1.77 -6.16 20.99
C ASP A 121 -2.25 -4.73 20.71
N THR A 122 -1.71 -3.78 21.47
CA THR A 122 -1.96 -2.35 21.32
C THR A 122 -0.66 -1.57 21.17
N THR A 123 -0.77 -0.36 20.61
CA THR A 123 0.34 0.57 20.46
C THR A 123 -0.16 2.01 20.50
N PHE A 124 0.70 2.96 20.84
CA PHE A 124 0.34 4.37 20.83
C PHE A 124 0.71 5.02 19.49
N VAL A 125 -0.29 5.50 18.76
CA VAL A 125 -0.12 6.21 17.48
C VAL A 125 -0.74 7.59 17.62
N ARG A 126 0.06 8.64 17.39
CA ARG A 126 -0.38 10.05 17.49
C ARG A 126 -1.08 10.37 18.81
N GLY A 127 -0.57 9.81 19.92
CA GLY A 127 -1.10 10.06 21.27
C GLY A 127 -2.40 9.32 21.61
N LYS A 128 -2.89 8.42 20.74
CA LYS A 128 -4.02 7.53 21.03
C LYS A 128 -3.58 6.09 21.06
N GLU A 129 -4.15 5.32 21.99
CA GLU A 129 -4.01 3.87 22.00
C GLU A 129 -4.76 3.29 20.78
N MET A 130 -4.07 2.46 20.03
CA MET A 130 -4.54 1.84 18.81
C MET A 130 -4.43 0.33 18.88
N TYR A 131 -5.41 -0.32 18.28
CA TYR A 131 -5.52 -1.77 18.22
C TYR A 131 -5.19 -2.28 16.81
N ASN A 132 -5.06 -3.60 16.68
CA ASN A 132 -4.93 -4.30 15.40
C ASN A 132 -6.01 -3.97 14.36
N ARG A 133 -7.15 -3.40 14.78
CA ARG A 133 -8.22 -2.90 13.90
C ARG A 133 -7.76 -1.80 12.92
N PHE A 134 -6.67 -1.11 13.23
CA PHE A 134 -6.15 0.03 12.45
C PHE A 134 -4.96 -0.31 11.56
N VAL A 135 -4.43 -1.53 11.64
CA VAL A 135 -3.25 -1.93 10.85
C VAL A 135 -3.62 -2.08 9.37
N VAL A 136 -2.84 -1.47 8.50
CA VAL A 136 -2.91 -1.66 7.06
C VAL A 136 -2.18 -2.97 6.70
N PRO A 137 -2.76 -3.87 5.89
CA PRO A 137 -2.15 -5.16 5.59
C PRO A 137 -0.76 -5.01 4.93
N TYR A 138 0.18 -5.86 5.31
CA TYR A 138 1.59 -5.75 4.91
C TYR A 138 2.27 -7.11 4.80
N ASN A 139 3.42 -7.16 4.11
CA ASN A 139 4.31 -8.32 4.12
C ASN A 139 5.55 -8.01 4.98
N PRO A 140 5.83 -8.80 6.04
CA PRO A 140 6.96 -8.59 6.94
C PRO A 140 8.31 -8.46 6.24
N TYR A 141 8.58 -9.29 5.24
CA TYR A 141 9.85 -9.30 4.51
C TYR A 141 10.05 -7.99 3.72
N LEU A 142 9.04 -7.56 2.98
CA LEU A 142 9.10 -6.32 2.20
C LEU A 142 9.23 -5.09 3.10
N LEU A 143 8.53 -5.05 4.24
CA LEU A 143 8.69 -3.95 5.18
C LEU A 143 10.09 -3.88 5.78
N LEU A 144 10.63 -5.02 6.24
CA LEU A 144 11.97 -5.07 6.82
C LEU A 144 13.05 -4.67 5.82
N LYS A 145 12.89 -5.09 4.56
CA LYS A 145 13.84 -4.81 3.49
C LYS A 145 13.82 -3.35 3.05
N TYR A 146 12.64 -2.76 2.87
CA TYR A 146 12.49 -1.43 2.27
C TYR A 146 12.26 -0.30 3.28
N ASN A 147 11.92 -0.61 4.55
CA ASN A 147 11.65 0.37 5.60
C ASN A 147 10.69 1.50 5.15
N ALA A 148 9.59 1.11 4.50
CA ALA A 148 8.67 2.02 3.82
C ALA A 148 7.21 1.66 4.09
N HIS A 149 6.29 2.58 3.78
CA HIS A 149 4.86 2.32 3.80
C HIS A 149 4.47 1.46 2.58
N ILE A 150 4.32 0.14 2.77
CA ILE A 150 3.92 -0.80 1.72
C ILE A 150 2.63 -1.50 2.13
N ASN A 151 1.50 -1.08 1.53
CA ASN A 151 0.22 -1.79 1.68
C ASN A 151 0.15 -2.95 0.67
N ILE A 152 -0.29 -4.12 1.11
CA ILE A 152 -0.46 -5.29 0.25
C ILE A 152 -1.88 -5.80 0.34
N GLU A 153 -2.56 -5.86 -0.80
CA GLU A 153 -3.91 -6.38 -0.89
C GLU A 153 -3.94 -7.61 -1.80
N VAL A 154 -4.41 -8.73 -1.28
CA VAL A 154 -4.66 -9.93 -2.07
C VAL A 154 -6.01 -9.79 -2.78
N CYS A 155 -6.00 -9.80 -4.11
CA CYS A 155 -7.21 -9.71 -4.91
C CYS A 155 -7.45 -11.00 -5.68
N THR A 156 -8.60 -11.62 -5.47
CA THR A 156 -9.01 -12.88 -6.12
C THR A 156 -10.13 -12.68 -7.16
N SER A 157 -10.65 -11.46 -7.31
CA SER A 157 -11.91 -11.18 -8.03
C SER A 157 -11.82 -10.08 -9.11
N LEU A 158 -12.97 -9.76 -9.71
CA LEU A 158 -13.16 -8.70 -10.71
C LEU A 158 -12.74 -7.30 -10.23
N HIS A 159 -12.51 -7.10 -8.92
CA HIS A 159 -11.97 -5.85 -8.38
C HIS A 159 -10.58 -5.51 -8.92
N VAL A 160 -9.82 -6.50 -9.40
CA VAL A 160 -8.56 -6.25 -10.11
C VAL A 160 -8.77 -5.38 -11.34
N VAL A 161 -9.89 -5.56 -12.06
CA VAL A 161 -10.23 -4.76 -13.25
C VAL A 161 -10.44 -3.31 -12.84
N LYS A 162 -11.22 -3.06 -11.78
CA LYS A 162 -11.39 -1.72 -11.22
C LYS A 162 -10.06 -1.11 -10.75
N TYR A 163 -9.19 -1.90 -10.16
CA TYR A 163 -7.87 -1.44 -9.71
C TYR A 163 -7.00 -1.01 -10.89
N ILE A 164 -6.97 -1.82 -11.96
CA ILE A 164 -6.27 -1.51 -13.22
C ILE A 164 -6.77 -0.18 -13.79
N TYR A 165 -8.09 -0.02 -13.96
CA TYR A 165 -8.64 1.23 -14.49
C TYR A 165 -8.38 2.44 -13.58
N LYS A 166 -8.42 2.25 -12.26
CA LYS A 166 -8.27 3.36 -11.32
C LYS A 166 -6.84 3.88 -11.19
N TYR A 167 -5.84 3.01 -11.25
CA TYR A 167 -4.45 3.37 -10.91
C TYR A 167 -3.45 3.09 -12.04
N ILE A 168 -3.67 2.06 -12.85
CA ILE A 168 -2.74 1.73 -13.94
C ILE A 168 -3.00 2.65 -15.14
N TYR A 169 -4.27 2.84 -15.51
CA TYR A 169 -4.66 3.69 -16.64
C TYR A 169 -4.84 5.17 -16.31
N LYS A 170 -4.57 5.59 -15.06
CA LYS A 170 -4.73 6.99 -14.63
C LYS A 170 -3.73 7.95 -15.31
N GLY A 171 -2.79 7.43 -16.10
CA GLY A 171 -1.78 8.23 -16.79
C GLY A 171 -0.68 8.69 -15.84
N PHE A 172 0.39 9.26 -16.39
CA PHE A 172 1.47 9.82 -15.59
C PHE A 172 1.06 11.21 -15.09
N ASP A 173 1.00 11.42 -13.78
CA ASP A 173 0.65 12.71 -13.17
C ASP A 173 1.81 13.73 -13.20
N CYS A 174 2.99 13.35 -13.70
CA CYS A 174 4.22 14.13 -13.63
C CYS A 174 5.05 14.00 -14.92
N ALA A 175 5.51 15.14 -15.44
CA ALA A 175 6.51 15.24 -16.48
C ALA A 175 7.70 16.05 -15.98
N ASN A 176 8.88 15.45 -16.01
CA ASN A 176 10.14 16.15 -15.77
C ASN A 176 10.65 16.68 -17.10
N MET A 177 10.78 17.99 -17.24
CA MET A 177 11.35 18.63 -18.42
C MET A 177 12.71 19.21 -18.06
N VAL A 178 13.76 18.81 -18.80
CA VAL A 178 15.12 19.34 -18.62
C VAL A 178 15.28 20.60 -19.46
N LEU A 179 15.57 21.73 -18.82
CA LEU A 179 15.84 22.99 -19.52
C LEU A 179 17.28 23.01 -20.01
N SER A 180 17.49 22.72 -21.30
CA SER A 180 18.81 22.79 -21.94
C SER A 180 19.00 24.16 -22.63
N ALA A 181 18.91 25.26 -21.88
CA ALA A 181 19.16 26.59 -22.44
C ALA A 181 20.62 27.00 -22.22
N GLY A 182 21.52 26.55 -23.11
CA GLY A 182 22.85 27.16 -23.33
C GLY A 182 23.87 27.14 -22.18
N GLN A 183 23.69 26.32 -21.14
CA GLN A 183 24.65 26.24 -20.03
C GLN A 183 25.76 25.21 -20.28
N VAL A 184 27.01 25.64 -20.08
CA VAL A 184 28.25 24.85 -20.25
C VAL A 184 28.47 23.84 -19.11
N GLN A 185 27.80 24.01 -17.96
CA GLN A 185 27.79 23.03 -16.87
C GLN A 185 26.41 22.37 -16.73
N TYR A 186 26.40 21.06 -16.94
CA TYR A 186 25.25 20.19 -16.82
C TYR A 186 25.02 19.80 -15.35
N ASN A 187 23.91 20.24 -14.75
CA ASN A 187 23.50 19.84 -13.41
C ASN A 187 22.04 19.33 -13.42
N GLU A 188 21.88 18.01 -13.50
CA GLU A 188 20.59 17.31 -13.57
C GLU A 188 19.68 17.60 -12.36
N ILE A 189 20.26 17.86 -11.19
CA ILE A 189 19.53 18.15 -9.95
C ILE A 189 19.02 19.59 -9.93
N ALA A 190 19.72 20.53 -10.56
CA ALA A 190 19.34 21.95 -10.54
C ALA A 190 18.45 22.35 -11.72
N ASN A 191 18.55 21.66 -12.87
CA ASN A 191 17.98 22.12 -14.14
C ASN A 191 16.76 21.31 -14.62
N TYR A 192 15.78 21.06 -13.74
CA TYR A 192 14.52 20.40 -14.10
C TYR A 192 13.29 21.25 -13.76
N ILE A 193 12.30 21.26 -14.65
CA ILE A 193 10.94 21.70 -14.35
C ILE A 193 10.15 20.45 -13.95
N ASN A 194 9.57 20.50 -12.75
CA ASN A 194 8.55 19.56 -12.32
C ASN A 194 7.18 20.08 -12.77
N ALA A 195 6.65 19.53 -13.87
CA ALA A 195 5.36 19.92 -14.43
C ALA A 195 4.34 18.80 -14.22
N ARG A 196 3.07 19.19 -14.01
CA ARG A 196 1.96 18.23 -14.04
C ARG A 196 1.56 17.97 -15.49
N TYR A 197 1.62 16.72 -15.91
CA TYR A 197 1.02 16.29 -17.17
C TYR A 197 -0.48 16.05 -16.96
N VAL A 198 -1.31 16.54 -17.89
CA VAL A 198 -2.75 16.27 -17.91
C VAL A 198 -3.01 15.37 -19.10
N SER A 199 -3.42 14.13 -18.84
CA SER A 199 -3.64 13.13 -19.89
C SER A 199 -4.98 13.34 -20.62
N ALA A 200 -5.13 12.80 -21.83
CA ALA A 200 -6.37 12.92 -22.60
C ALA A 200 -7.65 12.48 -21.84
N PRO A 201 -7.64 11.42 -21.00
CA PRO A 201 -8.79 11.07 -20.15
C PRO A 201 -9.13 12.10 -19.05
N GLU A 202 -8.19 12.95 -18.67
CA GLU A 202 -8.37 13.98 -17.62
C GLU A 202 -8.77 15.35 -18.20
N ALA A 203 -8.70 15.51 -19.52
CA ALA A 203 -9.02 16.75 -20.23
C ALA A 203 -10.48 16.84 -20.71
N MET A 204 -11.30 15.82 -20.43
CA MET A 204 -12.71 15.73 -20.80
C MET A 204 -13.65 16.08 -19.64
#